data_AF-A0A2S8ZQJ4-F1
#
_entry.id   AF-A0A2S8ZQJ4-F1
#
_cell.length_a   1.000
_cell.length_b   1.000
_cell.length_c   1.000
_cell.angle_alpha   90.00
_cell.angle_beta   90.00
_cell.angle_gamma   90.00
#
_symmetry.space_group_name_H-M   'P 1'
#
loop_
_entity.id
_entity.type
_entity.pdbx_description
1 polymer ?
#
loop_
_entity_poly.entity_id
_entity_poly.type
_entity_poly.pdbx_seq_one_letter_code
_entity_poly.pdbx_strand_id
1 'polypeptide(L)'
;MKRALVGSAVLLLLTPLLTGCLGDYFASGECDDLAGELSPVIEESLGSAPTVDSTWGDGGMTPWCVIEVTTADVYSPEDVRLTALRSDVEAGIRSWPSDVVITIRISAADSIEVLSPAD
;
A
#
# COMPACT_ATOMS: atom_id res chain seq x y z
N MET A 1 -17.79 43.53 42.42
CA MET A 1 -17.04 43.49 41.15
C MET A 1 -17.08 42.05 40.63
N LYS A 2 -17.63 41.84 39.42
CA LYS A 2 -17.88 40.54 38.79
C LYS A 2 -16.56 39.91 38.32
N ARG A 3 -16.32 38.63 38.61
CA ARG A 3 -15.29 37.83 37.91
C ARG A 3 -16.01 36.76 37.10
N ALA A 4 -16.03 37.00 35.79
CA ALA A 4 -16.40 36.03 34.77
C ALA A 4 -15.25 35.04 34.60
N LEU A 5 -15.55 33.76 34.63
CA LEU A 5 -14.74 32.71 34.03
C LEU A 5 -15.71 31.86 33.22
N VAL A 6 -15.96 32.30 31.99
CA VAL A 6 -16.63 31.51 30.97
C VAL A 6 -15.63 31.33 29.84
N GLY A 7 -15.41 30.07 29.48
CA GLY A 7 -14.88 29.70 28.17
C GLY A 7 -13.39 29.46 28.12
N SER A 8 -12.97 28.22 28.35
CA SER A 8 -11.74 27.64 27.78
C SER A 8 -11.75 26.10 27.87
N ALA A 9 -12.88 25.44 27.61
CA ALA A 9 -12.98 23.98 27.74
C ALA A 9 -13.48 23.26 26.46
N VAL A 10 -13.56 23.94 25.31
CA VAL A 10 -14.11 23.37 24.06
C VAL A 10 -13.08 23.41 22.92
N LEU A 11 -11.81 23.09 23.21
CA LEU A 11 -10.75 23.03 22.19
C LEU A 11 -9.92 21.74 22.22
N LEU A 12 -10.22 20.82 23.15
CA LEU A 12 -9.48 19.55 23.30
C LEU A 12 -10.23 18.32 22.77
N LEU A 13 -11.42 18.49 22.19
CA LEU A 13 -12.26 17.37 21.72
C LEU A 13 -12.20 17.15 20.20
N LEU A 14 -11.47 17.99 19.44
CA LEU A 14 -11.37 17.91 17.98
C LEU A 14 -10.01 17.41 17.47
N THR A 15 -9.01 17.26 18.34
CA THR A 15 -7.69 16.75 17.95
C THR A 15 -7.65 15.27 17.54
N PRO A 16 -8.43 14.32 18.11
CA PRO A 16 -8.27 12.91 17.74
C PRO A 16 -8.86 12.57 16.35
N LEU A 17 -9.73 13.42 15.79
CA LEU A 17 -10.27 13.23 14.44
C LEU A 17 -9.28 13.63 13.34
N LEU A 18 -8.40 14.60 13.62
CA LEU A 18 -7.36 15.02 12.68
C LEU A 18 -6.18 14.04 12.65
N THR A 19 -5.86 13.38 13.76
CA THR A 19 -4.79 12.38 13.79
C THR A 19 -5.12 11.12 12.99
N GLY A 20 -6.40 10.71 12.94
CA GLY A 20 -6.84 9.61 12.09
C GLY A 20 -6.68 9.93 10.60
N CYS A 21 -7.26 11.04 10.14
CA CYS A 21 -7.14 11.43 8.73
C CYS A 21 -5.70 11.75 8.29
N LEU A 22 -4.86 12.32 9.17
CA LEU A 22 -3.47 12.57 8.84
C LEU A 22 -2.66 11.27 8.79
N GLY A 23 -2.90 10.33 9.72
CA GLY A 23 -2.26 9.01 9.73
C GLY A 23 -2.54 8.22 8.46
N ASP A 24 -3.81 8.20 8.02
CA ASP A 24 -4.21 7.52 6.78
C ASP A 24 -3.57 8.17 5.53
N TYR A 25 -3.40 9.50 5.55
CA TYR A 25 -2.73 10.22 4.46
C TYR A 25 -1.22 9.91 4.40
N PHE A 26 -0.54 9.83 5.56
CA PHE A 26 0.87 9.47 5.61
C PHE A 26 1.10 7.99 5.23
N ALA A 27 0.26 7.07 5.71
CA ALA A 27 0.35 5.65 5.35
C ALA A 27 0.09 5.44 3.85
N SER A 28 -0.86 6.18 3.26
CA SER A 28 -1.10 6.15 1.81
C SER A 28 0.11 6.66 1.01
N GLY A 29 0.81 7.69 1.50
CA GLY A 29 2.04 8.19 0.87
C GLY A 29 3.20 7.18 0.91
N GLU A 30 3.36 6.45 2.01
CA GLU A 30 4.36 5.37 2.08
C GLU A 30 3.99 4.21 1.13
N CYS A 31 2.70 3.87 1.00
CA CYS A 31 2.24 2.91 -0.01
C CYS A 31 2.51 3.36 -1.46
N ASP A 32 2.36 4.65 -1.75
CA ASP A 32 2.68 5.24 -3.06
C ASP A 32 4.18 5.11 -3.36
N ASP A 33 5.03 5.41 -2.37
CA ASP A 33 6.48 5.27 -2.50
C ASP A 33 6.87 3.81 -2.75
N LEU A 34 6.28 2.86 -2.02
CA LEU A 34 6.47 1.42 -2.26
C LEU A 34 6.04 1.00 -3.67
N ALA A 35 4.87 1.46 -4.12
CA ALA A 35 4.40 1.16 -5.48
C ALA A 35 5.37 1.71 -6.54
N GLY A 36 5.97 2.88 -6.28
CA GLY A 36 7.04 3.46 -7.09
C GLY A 36 8.32 2.62 -7.10
N GLU A 37 8.72 2.06 -5.96
CA GLU A 37 9.90 1.19 -5.83
C GLU A 37 9.70 -0.18 -6.52
N LEU A 38 8.48 -0.71 -6.50
CA LEU A 38 8.15 -2.02 -7.09
C LEU A 38 7.91 -1.95 -8.60
N SER A 39 7.44 -0.81 -9.12
CA SER A 39 7.23 -0.62 -10.56
C SER A 39 8.43 -1.02 -11.44
N PRO A 40 9.68 -0.58 -11.16
CA PRO A 40 10.84 -1.01 -11.93
C PRO A 40 11.19 -2.49 -11.74
N VAL A 41 10.90 -3.08 -10.57
CA VAL A 41 11.11 -4.52 -10.33
C VAL A 41 10.18 -5.33 -11.24
N ILE A 42 8.90 -4.95 -11.28
CA ILE A 42 7.90 -5.60 -12.14
C ILE A 42 8.26 -5.41 -13.63
N GLU A 43 8.72 -4.21 -14.02
CA GLU A 43 9.20 -3.93 -15.37
C GLU A 43 10.38 -4.82 -15.76
N GLU A 44 11.35 -5.00 -14.87
CA GLU A 44 12.52 -5.86 -15.11
C GLU A 44 12.12 -7.33 -15.30
N SER A 45 11.22 -7.86 -14.46
CA SER A 45 10.78 -9.25 -14.56
C SER A 45 9.92 -9.53 -15.80
N LEU A 46 9.11 -8.56 -16.24
CA LEU A 46 8.07 -8.77 -17.26
C LEU A 46 8.36 -8.12 -18.62
N GLY A 47 9.28 -7.15 -18.67
CA GLY A 47 9.66 -6.39 -19.86
C GLY A 47 8.81 -5.15 -20.14
N SER A 48 7.84 -4.85 -19.28
CA SER A 48 6.91 -3.73 -19.43
C SER A 48 6.52 -3.20 -18.05
N ALA A 49 6.50 -1.86 -17.89
CA ALA A 49 6.08 -1.24 -16.65
C ALA A 49 4.60 -1.55 -16.33
N PRO A 50 4.26 -1.85 -15.07
CA PRO A 50 2.88 -2.01 -14.65
C PRO A 50 2.16 -0.65 -14.56
N THR A 51 0.84 -0.70 -14.55
CA THR A 51 0.00 0.43 -14.10
C THR A 51 -0.32 0.23 -12.63
N VAL A 52 -0.09 1.26 -11.81
CA VAL A 52 -0.58 1.29 -10.42
C VAL A 52 -2.04 1.71 -10.44
N ASP A 53 -2.94 0.80 -10.08
CA ASP A 53 -4.39 1.02 -10.11
C ASP A 53 -4.87 1.73 -8.86
N SER A 54 -4.37 1.29 -7.70
CA SER A 54 -4.67 1.90 -6.41
C SER A 54 -3.64 1.55 -5.36
N THR A 55 -3.47 2.48 -4.43
CA THR A 55 -2.68 2.34 -3.20
C THR A 55 -3.59 2.75 -2.03
N TRP A 56 -3.51 2.00 -0.94
CA TRP A 56 -4.25 2.29 0.27
C TRP A 56 -3.39 1.93 1.47
N GLY A 57 -3.18 2.90 2.36
CA GLY A 57 -2.49 2.69 3.63
C GLY A 57 -3.39 3.03 4.80
N ASP A 58 -3.42 2.17 5.81
CA ASP A 58 -4.10 2.41 7.08
C ASP A 58 -3.07 2.38 8.19
N GLY A 59 -2.78 3.57 8.73
CA GLY A 59 -1.74 3.77 9.75
C GLY A 59 -1.99 3.09 11.09
N GLY A 60 -3.06 2.29 11.23
CA GLY A 60 -3.39 1.57 12.46
C GLY A 60 -4.11 0.23 12.31
N MET A 61 -4.40 -0.26 11.09
CA MET A 61 -5.07 -1.54 10.86
C MET A 61 -4.30 -2.42 9.88
N THR A 62 -4.54 -3.74 9.96
CA THR A 62 -3.95 -4.72 9.04
C THR A 62 -4.97 -5.09 7.94
N PRO A 63 -4.56 -5.16 6.66
CA PRO A 63 -3.22 -4.86 6.16
C PRO A 63 -2.87 -3.37 6.26
N TRP A 64 -1.62 -3.08 6.64
CA TRP A 64 -1.13 -1.71 6.79
C TRP A 64 -1.00 -1.02 5.43
N CYS A 65 -0.67 -1.78 4.38
CA CYS A 65 -0.60 -1.29 3.02
C CYS A 65 -1.20 -2.29 2.02
N VAL A 66 -2.01 -1.78 1.09
CA VAL A 66 -2.59 -2.53 -0.02
C VAL A 66 -2.23 -1.82 -1.33
N ILE A 67 -1.63 -2.54 -2.26
CA ILE A 67 -1.25 -2.04 -3.57
C ILE A 67 -1.87 -2.96 -4.63
N GLU A 68 -2.64 -2.37 -5.54
CA GLU A 68 -3.13 -3.04 -6.75
C GLU A 68 -2.42 -2.51 -7.98
N VAL A 69 -1.88 -3.42 -8.78
CA VAL A 69 -1.23 -3.10 -10.05
C VAL A 69 -1.74 -4.01 -11.16
N THR A 70 -1.78 -3.51 -12.39
CA THR A 70 -2.11 -4.27 -13.59
C THR A 70 -0.91 -4.31 -14.53
N THR A 71 -0.58 -5.51 -15.04
CA THR A 71 0.48 -5.67 -16.04
C THR A 71 0.06 -5.11 -17.39
N ALA A 72 1.00 -4.57 -18.16
CA ALA A 72 0.70 -4.02 -19.49
C ALA A 72 0.26 -5.11 -20.49
N ASP A 73 0.84 -6.30 -20.37
CA ASP A 73 0.53 -7.47 -21.19
C ASP A 73 -0.30 -8.50 -20.40
N VAL A 74 -0.97 -9.40 -21.13
CA VAL A 74 -1.70 -10.52 -20.53
C VAL A 74 -0.80 -11.74 -20.44
N TYR A 75 -0.71 -12.35 -19.26
CA TYR A 75 0.12 -13.54 -19.01
C TYR A 75 -0.76 -14.75 -18.71
N SER A 76 -0.33 -15.92 -19.18
CA SER A 76 -0.89 -17.20 -18.72
C SER A 76 -0.51 -17.42 -17.26
N PRO A 77 -1.39 -17.94 -16.40
CA PRO A 77 -1.05 -18.32 -15.02
C PRO A 77 0.14 -19.30 -14.90
N GLU A 78 0.45 -20.02 -15.98
CA GLU A 78 1.55 -20.99 -16.07
C GLU A 78 2.87 -20.37 -16.58
N ASP A 79 2.89 -19.08 -16.91
CA ASP A 79 4.09 -18.41 -17.43
C ASP A 79 5.20 -18.38 -16.35
N VAL A 80 6.36 -18.96 -16.68
CA VAL A 80 7.49 -19.10 -15.77
C VAL A 80 8.03 -17.76 -15.26
N ARG A 81 7.83 -16.67 -16.01
CA ARG A 81 8.22 -15.31 -15.59
C ARG A 81 7.46 -14.86 -14.35
N LEU A 82 6.23 -15.35 -14.14
CA LEU A 82 5.42 -15.01 -12.98
C LEU A 82 6.00 -15.57 -11.67
N THR A 83 6.73 -16.68 -11.75
CA THR A 83 7.45 -17.22 -10.58
C THR A 83 8.63 -16.34 -10.19
N ALA A 84 9.39 -15.84 -11.18
CA ALA A 84 10.48 -14.90 -10.93
C ALA A 84 9.93 -13.57 -10.37
N LEU A 85 8.91 -13.01 -11.03
CA LEU A 85 8.19 -11.82 -10.57
C LEU A 85 7.76 -11.93 -9.11
N ARG A 86 7.10 -13.04 -8.74
CA ARG A 86 6.68 -13.25 -7.35
C ARG A 86 7.87 -13.18 -6.38
N SER A 87 8.95 -13.90 -6.68
CA SER A 87 10.15 -13.90 -5.84
C SER A 87 10.80 -12.52 -5.74
N ASP A 88 10.82 -11.75 -6.83
CA ASP A 88 11.42 -10.42 -6.87
C ASP A 88 10.58 -9.42 -6.05
N VAL A 89 9.26 -9.48 -6.17
CA VAL A 89 8.34 -8.65 -5.37
C VAL A 89 8.38 -9.05 -3.88
N GLU A 90 8.42 -10.35 -3.56
CA GLU A 90 8.62 -10.84 -2.19
C GLU A 90 9.95 -10.34 -1.58
N ALA A 91 11.00 -10.24 -2.39
CA ALA A 91 12.27 -9.67 -1.95
C ALA A 91 12.17 -8.16 -1.71
N GLY A 92 11.46 -7.43 -2.58
CA GLY A 92 11.24 -5.98 -2.46
C GLY A 92 10.49 -5.59 -1.19
N ILE A 93 9.49 -6.36 -0.79
CA ILE A 93 8.69 -6.07 0.42
C ILE A 93 9.26 -6.66 1.70
N ARG A 94 10.35 -7.43 1.65
CA ARG A 94 10.88 -8.11 2.84
C ARG A 94 11.31 -7.14 3.95
N SER A 95 11.78 -5.95 3.59
CA SER A 95 12.19 -4.92 4.54
C SER A 95 11.05 -4.00 4.99
N TRP A 96 9.86 -4.14 4.39
CA TRP A 96 8.70 -3.35 4.76
C TRP A 96 8.05 -3.90 6.04
N PRO A 97 7.25 -3.07 6.73
CA PRO A 97 6.45 -3.54 7.85
C PRO A 97 5.68 -4.82 7.50
N SER A 98 5.45 -5.65 8.51
CA SER A 98 4.48 -6.74 8.43
C SER A 98 3.13 -6.18 7.94
N ASP A 99 2.37 -7.02 7.22
CA ASP A 99 1.03 -6.72 6.73
C ASP A 99 0.92 -5.82 5.48
N VAL A 100 1.85 -5.95 4.52
CA VAL A 100 1.71 -5.42 3.15
C VAL A 100 1.07 -6.47 2.24
N VAL A 101 0.10 -6.05 1.44
CA VAL A 101 -0.57 -6.87 0.42
C VAL A 101 -0.38 -6.23 -0.95
N ILE A 102 0.14 -7.00 -1.91
CA ILE A 102 0.25 -6.59 -3.30
C ILE A 102 -0.54 -7.55 -4.17
N THR A 103 -1.46 -7.00 -4.95
CA THR A 103 -2.21 -7.74 -5.97
C THR A 103 -1.75 -7.30 -7.35
N ILE A 104 -1.18 -8.23 -8.11
CA ILE A 104 -0.72 -8.03 -9.48
C ILE A 104 -1.72 -8.70 -10.42
N ARG A 105 -2.54 -7.92 -11.12
CA ARG A 105 -3.47 -8.42 -12.14
C ARG A 105 -2.69 -8.73 -13.41
N ILE A 106 -2.67 -10.01 -13.78
CA ILE A 106 -1.96 -10.54 -14.95
C ILE A 106 -2.90 -10.79 -16.14
N SER A 107 -4.20 -10.82 -15.87
CA SER A 107 -5.29 -10.91 -16.84
C SER A 107 -6.57 -10.30 -16.24
N ALA A 108 -7.66 -10.23 -17.00
CA ALA A 108 -8.95 -9.80 -16.48
C ALA A 108 -9.55 -10.77 -15.44
N ALA A 109 -9.08 -12.03 -15.41
CA ALA A 109 -9.59 -13.09 -14.54
C ALA A 109 -8.57 -13.55 -13.48
N ASP A 110 -7.28 -13.26 -13.69
CA ASP A 110 -6.19 -13.84 -12.91
C ASP A 110 -5.31 -12.77 -12.26
N SER A 111 -4.87 -13.05 -11.04
CA SER A 111 -3.96 -12.21 -10.28
C SER A 111 -3.00 -13.02 -9.43
N ILE A 112 -1.88 -12.41 -9.07
CA ILE A 112 -0.90 -12.92 -8.10
C ILE A 112 -1.01 -12.05 -6.86
N GLU A 113 -1.19 -12.68 -5.71
CA GLU A 113 -1.14 -12.00 -4.42
C GLU A 113 0.20 -12.28 -3.75
N VAL A 114 0.87 -11.21 -3.30
CA VAL A 114 2.13 -11.25 -2.58
C VAL A 114 1.94 -10.55 -1.24
N LEU A 115 2.37 -11.20 -0.17
CA LEU A 115 2.23 -10.74 1.21
C LEU A 115 3.60 -10.51 1.81
N SER A 116 3.79 -9.41 2.56
CA SER A 116 5.02 -9.28 3.36
C SER A 116 5.07 -10.38 4.43
N PRO A 117 6.26 -10.79 4.89
CA PRO A 117 6.38 -11.80 5.92
C PRO A 117 5.59 -11.39 7.18
N ALA A 118 4.90 -12.36 7.78
CA ALA A 118 4.39 -12.20 9.14
C ALA A 118 5.58 -12.22 10.10
N ASP A 119 5.71 -11.20 10.95
CA ASP A 119 6.72 -11.13 12.01
C ASP A 119 6.57 -12.26 13.05
#